data_AF-A0A1I7RTK5-F1
#
_entry.id   AF-A0A1I7RTK5-F1
#
_cell.length_a   1.000
_cell.length_b   1.000
_cell.length_c   1.000
_cell.angle_alpha   90.00
_cell.angle_beta   90.00
_cell.angle_gamma   90.00
#
_symmetry.space_group_name_H-M   'P 1'
#
loop_
_entity.id
_entity.type
_entity.pdbx_description
1 polymer ?
#
loop_
_entity_poly.entity_id
_entity_poly.type
_entity_poly.pdbx_seq_one_letter_code
_entity_poly.pdbx_strand_id
1 'polypeptide(L)' 'MGKTNVVNKQGILLRHLIHLKISVIPKSLTPSRIQENFDVFDFDLSEEDIKRFDEIKEDIRLFIYPHLKKSAFFPCYD' A
#
# COMPACT_ATOMS: atom_id res chain seq x y z
N MET A 1 3.88 26.40 13.37
CA MET A 1 3.42 25.29 14.24
C MET A 1 3.54 24.01 13.41
N GLY A 2 4.55 23.18 13.66
CA GLY A 2 4.70 21.89 12.96
C GLY A 2 3.51 21.02 13.27
N LYS A 3 2.80 20.53 12.24
CA LYS A 3 1.74 19.56 12.45
C LYS A 3 2.40 18.28 12.98
N THR A 4 2.02 17.84 14.18
CA THR A 4 2.30 16.46 14.59
C THR A 4 1.45 15.58 13.67
N ASN A 5 2.05 15.01 12.63
CA ASN A 5 1.35 14.16 11.68
C ASN A 5 0.83 12.93 12.44
N VAL A 6 -0.48 12.87 12.67
CA VAL A 6 -1.13 11.67 13.17
C VAL A 6 -0.99 10.62 12.07
N VAL A 7 -0.16 9.61 12.32
CA VAL A 7 0.10 8.56 11.34
C VAL A 7 -1.17 7.72 11.18
N ASN A 8 -1.82 7.85 10.03
CA ASN A 8 -3.04 7.13 9.72
C ASN A 8 -2.74 5.75 9.11
N LYS A 9 -3.74 4.84 9.11
CA LYS A 9 -3.56 3.47 8.58
C LYS A 9 -3.17 3.42 7.10
N GLN A 10 -3.65 4.38 6.30
CA GLN A 10 -3.40 4.41 4.85
C GLN A 10 -1.95 4.77 4.55
N GLY A 11 -1.43 5.81 5.21
CA GLY A 11 -0.07 6.30 5.06
C GLY A 11 0.98 5.28 5.49
N ILE A 12 0.70 4.48 6.53
CA ILE A 12 1.56 3.36 6.93
C ILE A 12 1.71 2.37 5.77
N LEU A 13 0.60 1.97 5.13
CA LEU A 13 0.62 1.03 4.01
C LEU A 13 1.36 1.61 2.80
N LEU A 14 1.13 2.88 2.47
CA LEU A 14 1.83 3.55 1.38
C LEU A 14 3.33 3.64 1.65
N ARG A 15 3.72 4.00 2.88
CA ARG A 15 5.13 4.07 3.30
C ARG A 15 5.81 2.71 3.20
N HIS A 16 5.13 1.65 3.63
CA HIS A 16 5.66 0.28 3.56
C HIS A 16 5.97 -0.15 2.10
N LEU A 17 5.05 0.08 1.16
CA LEU A 17 5.29 -0.23 -0.24
C LEU A 17 6.45 0.58 -0.85
N ILE A 18 6.58 1.85 -0.47
CA ILE A 18 7.70 2.71 -0.89
C ILE A 18 9.03 2.20 -0.32
N HIS A 19 9.05 1.71 0.93
CA HIS A 19 10.23 1.08 1.53
C HIS A 19 10.71 -0.11 0.70
N LEU A 20 9.78 -0.94 0.22
CA LEU A 20 10.03 -2.06 -0.71
C LEU A 20 10.42 -1.64 -2.14
N LYS A 21 10.58 -0.34 -2.40
CA LYS A 21 10.87 0.24 -3.73
C LYS A 21 9.78 -0.01 -4.77
N ILE A 22 8.54 -0.19 -4.32
CA ILE A 22 7.35 -0.32 -5.18
C ILE A 22 6.73 1.07 -5.36
N SER A 23 6.50 1.47 -6.61
CA SER A 23 5.75 2.69 -6.91
C SER A 23 4.26 2.49 -6.62
N VAL A 24 3.62 3.44 -5.93
CA VAL A 24 2.22 3.32 -5.47
C VAL A 24 1.35 4.41 -6.08
N ILE A 25 0.14 4.04 -6.50
CA ILE A 25 -0.85 4.94 -7.14
C ILE A 25 -2.14 5.03 -6.31
N PRO A 26 -2.13 5.70 -5.14
CA PRO A 26 -3.32 5.79 -4.29
C PRO A 26 -4.40 6.67 -4.92
N LYS A 27 -5.57 6.09 -5.20
CA LYS A 27 -6.71 6.84 -5.75
C LYS A 27 -7.51 7.51 -4.63
N SER A 28 -7.74 8.82 -4.76
CA SER A 28 -8.67 9.58 -3.92
C SER A 28 -9.35 10.69 -4.73
N LEU A 29 -10.59 11.03 -4.38
CA LEU A 29 -11.29 12.22 -4.89
C LEU A 29 -11.44 13.31 -3.82
N THR A 30 -11.14 12.99 -2.56
CA THR A 30 -11.25 13.90 -1.44
C THR A 30 -9.95 14.69 -1.31
N PRO A 31 -9.94 16.04 -1.44
CA PRO A 31 -8.72 16.84 -1.45
C PRO A 31 -7.83 16.64 -0.21
N SER A 32 -8.43 16.57 0.98
CA SER A 32 -7.68 16.32 2.23
C SER A 32 -6.94 14.98 2.22
N ARG A 33 -7.57 13.92 1.70
CA ARG A 33 -6.94 12.60 1.58
C ARG A 33 -5.86 12.55 0.51
N ILE A 34 -5.96 13.37 -0.54
CA ILE A 34 -4.90 13.49 -1.55
C ILE A 34 -3.64 14.08 -0.91
N GLN A 35 -3.79 15.15 -0.11
CA GLN A 35 -2.69 15.74 0.64
C GLN A 35 -2.11 14.73 1.65
N GLU A 36 -2.97 14.12 2.47
CA GLU A 36 -2.54 13.16 3.49
C GLU A 36 -1.82 11.92 2.91
N ASN A 37 -2.25 11.43 1.75
CA ASN A 37 -1.56 10.33 1.04
C ASN A 37 -0.20 10.75 0.47
N PHE A 38 0.03 12.04 0.25
CA PHE A 38 1.31 12.57 -0.25
C PHE A 38 2.31 12.84 0.90
N ASP A 39 1.82 13.16 2.09
CA ASP A 39 2.63 13.48 3.28
C ASP A 39 3.36 12.25 3.90
N VAL A 40 3.40 11.11 3.20
CA VAL A 40 4.01 9.84 3.65
C VAL A 40 5.54 9.84 3.62
N PHE A 41 6.16 10.94 3.20
CA PHE A 41 7.62 11.12 3.18
C PHE A 41 8.17 11.75 4.45
N ASP A 42 7.30 12.31 5.30
CA ASP A 42 7.69 13.03 6.51
C ASP A 42 7.99 12.11 7.71
N PHE A 43 7.84 10.79 7.56
CA PHE A 43 8.13 9.81 8.59
C PHE A 43 8.71 8.51 7.99
N ASP A 44 9.22 7.64 8.88
CA ASP A 44 9.65 6.29 8.51
C ASP A 44 9.05 5.23 9.43
N LEU A 45 9.04 3.98 8.95
CA LEU A 45 8.63 2.82 9.73
C LEU A 45 9.81 2.32 10.57
N SER A 46 9.53 1.91 11.79
CA SER A 46 10.53 1.25 12.63
C SER A 46 10.90 -0.13 12.06
N GLU A 47 12.08 -0.65 12.42
CA GLU A 47 12.46 -2.01 12.03
C GLU A 47 11.49 -3.06 12.58
N GLU A 48 10.95 -2.83 13.79
CA GLU A 48 9.96 -3.69 14.40
C GLU A 48 8.65 -3.71 13.61
N ASP A 49 8.20 -2.55 13.11
CA ASP A 49 7.00 -2.46 12.28
C ASP A 49 7.21 -3.11 10.92
N ILE A 50 8.39 -2.97 10.32
CA ILE A 50 8.75 -3.65 9.07
C ILE A 50 8.71 -5.17 9.27
N LYS A 51 9.30 -5.68 10.35
CA LYS A 51 9.26 -7.13 10.66
C LYS A 51 7.84 -7.65 10.83
N ARG A 52 6.93 -6.87 11.40
CA ARG A 52 5.50 -7.24 11.50
C ARG A 52 4.83 -7.36 10.13
N PHE A 53 5.24 -6.55 9.14
CA PHE A 53 4.74 -6.72 7.78
C PHE A 53 5.24 -8.02 7.14
N ASP A 54 6.48 -8.43 7.40
CA ASP A 54 7.04 -9.68 6.89
C ASP A 54 6.36 -10.94 7.48
N GLU A 55 5.67 -10.82 8.62
CA GLU A 55 4.91 -11.90 9.24
C GLU A 55 3.55 -12.18 8.58
N ILE A 56 3.08 -11.29 7.68
CA ILE A 56 1.82 -11.45 6.95
C ILE A 56 1.97 -12.59 5.93
N LYS A 57 1.13 -13.62 6.03
CA LYS A 57 1.22 -14.85 5.20
C LYS A 57 0.19 -14.89 4.06
N GLU A 58 -0.73 -13.94 4.06
CA GLU A 58 -1.83 -13.85 3.13
C GLU A 58 -1.33 -13.43 1.74
N ASP A 59 -1.23 -14.40 0.82
CA ASP A 59 -1.06 -14.12 -0.60
C ASP A 59 -2.43 -13.97 -1.28
N ILE A 60 -3.10 -12.84 -1.00
CA ILE A 60 -4.45 -12.57 -1.49
C ILE A 60 -4.40 -11.47 -2.56
N ARG A 61 -4.95 -11.76 -3.74
CA ARG A 61 -5.19 -10.78 -4.80
C ARG A 61 -6.63 -10.31 -4.76
N LEU A 62 -6.84 -9.01 -4.60
CA LEU A 62 -8.18 -8.40 -4.59
C LEU A 62 -8.82 -8.35 -5.98
N PHE A 63 -8.00 -8.20 -7.03
CA PHE A 63 -8.47 -8.08 -8.42
C PHE A 63 -8.20 -9.37 -9.18
N ILE A 64 -9.13 -10.31 -9.07
CA ILE A 64 -9.16 -11.54 -9.86
C ILE A 64 -10.40 -11.48 -10.75
N TYR A 65 -10.25 -11.86 -12.02
CA TYR A 65 -11.34 -11.93 -12.99
C TYR A 65 -11.59 -13.39 -13.37
N PRO A 66 -12.43 -14.14 -12.61
CA PRO A 66 -12.58 -15.60 -12.80
C PRO A 66 -13.02 -16.00 -14.20
N HIS A 67 -13.80 -15.15 -14.86
CA HIS A 67 -14.28 -15.39 -16.22
C HIS A 67 -13.16 -15.34 -17.27
N LEU A 68 -12.00 -14.74 -16.97
CA LEU A 68 -10.83 -14.70 -17.85
C LEU A 68 -9.89 -15.89 -17.68
N LYS A 69 -10.15 -16.80 -16.72
CA LYS A 69 -9.28 -17.97 -16.44
C LYS A 69 -9.05 -18.89 -17.63
N LYS A 70 -9.96 -18.88 -18.62
CA LYS A 70 -9.85 -19.69 -19.85
C LYS A 70 -8.93 -19.08 -20.90
N SER A 71 -8.54 -17.81 -20.74
CA SER A 71 -7.63 -17.15 -21.68
C SER A 71 -6.24 -17.74 -21.53
N ALA A 72 -5.57 -18.05 -22.65
CA ALA A 72 -4.17 -18.51 -22.63
C ALA A 72 -3.19 -17.47 -22.04
N PHE A 73 -3.62 -16.21 -21.89
CA PHE A 73 -2.82 -15.11 -21.34
C PHE A 73 -3.24 -14.69 -19.93
N PHE A 74 -4.02 -15.52 -19.22
CA PHE A 74 -4.43 -15.19 -17.86
C PHE A 74 -3.20 -15.17 -16.94
N PRO A 75 -2.85 -14.03 -16.30
CA PRO A 75 -1.54 -13.88 -15.69
C PRO A 75 -1.39 -14.60 -14.33
N CYS A 76 -2.48 -14.90 -13.63
CA CYS A 76 -2.45 -15.50 -12.31
C CYS A 76 -2.86 -16.99 -12.35
N TYR A 77 -2.09 -17.78 -13.10
CA TYR A 77 -1.99 -19.20 -12.84
C TYR A 77 -1.16 -19.39 -11.57
N ASP A 78 -1.65 -20.22 -10.65
CA ASP A 78 -0.86 -20.68 -9.51
C ASP A 78 0.35 -21.50 -10.00
#